data_AF-A0A349UKP9-F1
#
_entry.id   AF-A0A349UKP9-F1
#
_cell.length_a   1.000
_cell.length_b   1.000
_cell.length_c   1.000
_cell.angle_alpha   90.00
_cell.angle_beta   90.00
_cell.angle_gamma   90.00
#
_symmetry.space_group_name_H-M   'P 1'
#
loop_
_entity.id
_entity.type
_entity.pdbx_description
1 polymer ?
#
loop_
_entity_poly.entity_id
_entity_poly.type
_entity_poly.pdbx_seq_one_letter_code
_entity_poly.pdbx_strand_id
1 'polypeptide(L)'
;MAHSTVENSRGRRGDAAKWLIVALLGGLTACLLMQAGQAVSSARAQATTSSTDGKVLVMTGQISPDTFGCYLVDTTSGTMCLYEWVPGTRQLRLMSARNYTFDLKLDEYNTTPSPGEIKKLVSTSRRLDGAANR
;
A
#
# COMPACT_ATOMS: atom_id res chain seq x y z
N MET A 1 31.37 -49.73 -43.64
CA MET A 1 31.29 -48.30 -43.23
C MET A 1 29.83 -47.91 -43.04
N ALA A 2 29.26 -48.08 -41.85
CA ALA A 2 27.99 -47.47 -41.41
C ALA A 2 27.62 -48.02 -40.02
N HIS A 3 28.25 -47.56 -38.93
CA HIS A 3 27.83 -47.97 -37.59
C HIS A 3 28.22 -47.00 -36.46
N SER A 4 28.12 -45.68 -36.66
CA SER A 4 28.58 -44.71 -35.65
C SER A 4 27.71 -43.45 -35.47
N THR A 5 26.44 -43.45 -35.92
CA THR A 5 25.63 -42.20 -35.92
C THR A 5 24.56 -42.12 -34.81
N VAL A 6 24.26 -43.19 -34.08
CA VAL A 6 23.06 -43.22 -33.20
C VAL A 6 23.31 -42.75 -31.76
N GLU A 7 24.53 -42.84 -31.24
CA GLU A 7 24.81 -42.65 -29.80
C GLU A 7 24.94 -41.18 -29.35
N ASN A 8 25.25 -40.26 -30.28
CA ASN A 8 25.50 -38.84 -29.99
C ASN A 8 24.21 -38.00 -29.73
N SER A 9 23.03 -38.58 -29.90
CA SER A 9 21.75 -37.86 -29.81
C SER A 9 21.20 -37.78 -28.37
N ARG A 10 21.62 -38.67 -27.47
CA ARG A 10 21.11 -38.77 -26.09
C ARG A 10 21.74 -37.74 -25.15
N GLY A 11 23.05 -37.49 -25.29
CA GLY A 11 23.77 -36.48 -24.50
C GLY A 11 23.34 -35.05 -24.81
N ARG A 12 23.21 -34.70 -26.11
CA ARG A 12 22.75 -33.37 -26.57
C ARG A 12 21.36 -33.00 -26.05
N ARG A 13 20.45 -33.97 -25.90
CA ARG A 13 19.10 -33.75 -25.36
C ARG A 13 19.12 -33.46 -23.85
N GLY A 14 19.97 -34.16 -23.09
CA GLY A 14 20.14 -33.93 -21.66
C GLY A 14 20.76 -32.58 -21.35
N ASP A 15 21.76 -32.17 -22.12
CA ASP A 15 22.38 -30.85 -21.95
C ASP A 15 21.46 -29.72 -22.42
N ALA A 16 20.73 -29.91 -23.53
CA ALA A 16 19.70 -28.98 -23.95
C ALA A 16 18.60 -28.78 -22.88
N ALA A 17 18.19 -29.86 -22.20
CA ALA A 17 17.21 -29.77 -21.12
C ALA A 17 17.73 -28.97 -19.91
N LYS A 18 19.01 -29.16 -19.52
CA LYS A 18 19.64 -28.36 -18.46
C LYS A 18 19.72 -26.88 -18.82
N TRP A 19 20.13 -26.57 -20.05
CA TRP A 19 20.20 -25.19 -20.53
C TRP A 19 18.83 -24.52 -20.62
N LEU A 20 17.79 -25.27 -20.99
CA LEU A 20 16.40 -24.81 -20.92
C LEU A 20 15.98 -24.46 -19.49
N ILE A 21 16.30 -25.29 -18.50
CA ILE A 21 15.99 -25.02 -17.09
C ILE A 21 16.71 -23.77 -16.58
N VAL A 22 18.00 -23.61 -16.91
CA VAL A 22 18.78 -22.41 -16.54
C VAL A 22 18.18 -21.15 -17.15
N ALA A 23 17.78 -21.20 -18.43
CA ALA A 23 17.14 -20.06 -19.08
C ALA A 23 15.78 -19.72 -18.44
N LEU A 24 14.98 -20.73 -18.08
CA LEU A 24 13.69 -20.55 -17.41
C LEU A 24 13.84 -19.93 -16.02
N LEU A 25 14.78 -20.45 -15.21
CA LEU A 25 15.06 -19.91 -13.88
C LEU A 25 15.58 -18.48 -13.96
N GLY A 26 16.53 -18.21 -14.87
CA GLY A 26 17.03 -16.85 -15.09
C GLY A 26 15.94 -15.87 -15.51
N GLY A 27 15.04 -16.30 -16.40
CA GLY A 27 13.87 -15.52 -16.81
C GLY A 27 12.91 -15.24 -15.66
N LEU A 28 12.63 -16.25 -14.82
CA LEU A 28 11.79 -16.10 -13.63
C LEU A 28 12.40 -15.11 -12.64
N THR A 29 13.71 -15.22 -12.37
CA THR A 29 14.43 -14.31 -11.47
C THR A 29 14.41 -12.87 -11.99
N ALA A 30 14.65 -12.67 -13.29
CA ALA A 30 14.57 -11.35 -13.91
C ALA A 30 13.15 -10.77 -13.81
N CYS A 31 12.13 -11.58 -14.07
CA CYS A 31 10.73 -11.17 -13.95
C CYS A 31 10.36 -10.74 -12.52
N LEU A 32 10.82 -11.50 -11.51
CA LEU A 32 10.58 -11.18 -10.10
C LEU A 32 11.29 -9.89 -9.68
N LEU A 33 12.53 -9.66 -10.15
CA LEU A 33 13.26 -8.42 -9.86
C LEU A 33 12.59 -7.19 -10.50
N MET A 34 12.04 -7.34 -11.71
CA MET A 34 11.27 -6.27 -12.35
C MET A 34 9.97 -5.96 -11.62
N GLN A 35 9.32 -6.96 -11.01
CA GLN A 35 8.13 -6.75 -10.18
C GLN A 35 8.46 -6.14 -8.81
N ALA A 36 9.58 -6.54 -8.19
CA ALA A 36 9.99 -6.01 -6.89
C ALA A 36 10.28 -4.50 -6.90
N GLY A 37 10.63 -3.93 -8.06
CA GLY A 37 10.84 -2.49 -8.25
C GLY A 37 9.59 -1.71 -8.67
N GLN A 38 8.46 -2.39 -8.97
CA GLN A 38 7.21 -1.70 -9.21
C GLN A 38 6.69 -1.18 -7.87
N ALA A 39 6.69 0.14 -7.69
CA ALA A 39 5.92 0.75 -6.63
C ALA A 39 4.48 0.26 -6.78
N VAL A 40 4.03 -0.55 -5.81
CA VAL A 40 2.61 -0.91 -5.67
C VAL A 40 1.82 0.38 -5.83
N SER A 41 0.91 0.38 -6.81
CA SER A 41 0.08 1.55 -7.11
C SER A 41 -0.41 2.15 -5.82
N SER A 42 -0.11 3.43 -5.60
CA SER A 42 -0.71 4.22 -4.54
C SER A 42 -2.21 3.97 -4.62
N ALA A 43 -2.79 3.33 -3.60
CA ALA A 43 -4.19 3.00 -3.62
C ALA A 43 -4.98 4.27 -3.90
N ARG A 44 -5.61 4.32 -5.08
CA ARG A 44 -6.66 5.30 -5.32
C ARG A 44 -7.74 4.96 -4.32
N ALA A 45 -7.99 5.86 -3.38
CA ALA A 45 -9.06 5.74 -2.42
C ALA A 45 -10.33 5.34 -3.17
N GLN A 46 -10.72 4.06 -3.09
CA GLN A 46 -12.06 3.66 -3.49
C GLN A 46 -13.00 4.48 -2.61
N ALA A 47 -14.05 5.04 -3.20
CA ALA A 47 -15.08 5.75 -2.43
C ALA A 47 -15.50 4.85 -1.27
N THR A 48 -15.07 5.21 -0.06
CA THR A 48 -15.35 4.42 1.13
C THR A 48 -16.84 4.48 1.36
N THR A 49 -17.51 3.33 1.28
CA THR A 49 -18.92 3.23 1.64
C THR A 49 -19.04 3.38 3.15
N SER A 50 -19.21 4.62 3.63
CA SER A 50 -19.55 4.88 5.01
C SER A 50 -21.03 4.55 5.24
N SER A 51 -21.33 3.48 5.95
CA SER A 51 -22.66 3.31 6.53
C SER A 51 -22.68 4.00 7.88
N THR A 52 -23.55 5.00 8.03
CA THR A 52 -23.70 5.75 9.28
C THR A 52 -25.03 5.36 9.90
N ASP A 53 -25.01 4.55 10.94
CA ASP A 53 -26.15 4.41 11.85
C ASP A 53 -26.02 5.46 12.97
N GLY A 54 -26.05 6.74 12.55
CA GLY A 54 -26.05 7.97 13.35
C GLY A 54 -24.88 8.25 14.31
N LYS A 55 -24.20 7.22 14.82
CA LYS A 55 -23.27 7.29 15.97
C LYS A 55 -21.99 6.51 15.73
N VAL A 56 -22.05 5.45 14.94
CA VAL A 56 -20.88 4.68 14.54
C VAL A 56 -20.67 4.84 13.04
N LEU A 57 -19.50 5.36 12.69
CA LEU A 57 -19.01 5.44 11.34
C LEU A 57 -18.08 4.25 11.08
N VAL A 58 -18.37 3.50 10.02
CA VAL A 58 -17.53 2.38 9.56
C VAL A 58 -16.88 2.75 8.25
N MET A 59 -15.57 2.57 8.17
CA MET A 59 -14.77 2.82 6.97
C MET A 59 -13.85 1.63 6.72
N THR A 60 -13.62 1.28 5.46
CA THR A 60 -12.61 0.29 5.07
C THR A 60 -11.48 0.98 4.32
N GLY A 61 -10.27 0.48 4.47
CA GLY A 61 -9.10 1.10 3.86
C GLY A 61 -7.84 0.25 3.96
N GLN A 62 -6.83 0.68 3.22
CA GLN A 62 -5.50 0.10 3.26
C GLN A 62 -4.74 0.66 4.48
N ILE A 63 -4.17 -0.22 5.30
CA ILE A 63 -3.36 0.13 6.48
C ILE A 63 -1.88 0.22 6.10
N SER A 64 -1.41 -0.71 5.27
CA SER A 64 -0.04 -0.79 4.76
C SER A 64 -0.07 -1.37 3.33
N PRO A 65 1.05 -1.37 2.58
CA PRO A 65 1.10 -1.88 1.21
C PRO A 65 0.37 -3.21 0.99
N ASP A 66 0.45 -4.12 1.96
CA ASP A 66 -0.08 -5.48 1.82
C ASP A 66 -1.25 -5.80 2.78
N THR A 67 -1.70 -4.82 3.59
CA THR A 67 -2.69 -5.06 4.64
C THR A 67 -3.87 -4.12 4.52
N PHE A 68 -5.08 -4.67 4.61
CA PHE A 68 -6.35 -3.94 4.59
C PHE A 68 -7.06 -4.09 5.93
N GLY A 69 -7.96 -3.17 6.22
CA GLY A 69 -8.69 -3.19 7.48
C GLY A 69 -9.97 -2.37 7.47
N CYS A 70 -10.58 -2.30 8.64
CA CYS A 70 -11.71 -1.44 8.91
C CYS A 70 -11.45 -0.53 10.12
N TYR A 71 -11.96 0.68 10.01
CA TYR A 71 -11.94 1.72 11.02
C TYR A 71 -13.37 1.86 11.54
N LEU A 72 -13.52 1.78 12.85
CA LEU A 72 -14.76 2.04 13.57
C LEU A 72 -14.58 3.32 14.35
N VAL A 73 -15.45 4.30 14.14
CA VAL A 73 -15.40 5.58 14.82
C VAL A 73 -16.75 5.81 15.48
N ASP A 74 -16.77 5.75 16.81
CA ASP A 74 -17.93 6.14 17.62
C ASP A 74 -17.86 7.64 17.89
N THR A 75 -18.68 8.40 17.17
CA THR A 75 -18.76 9.86 17.25
C THR A 75 -19.44 10.34 18.53
N THR A 76 -20.15 9.46 19.25
CA THR A 76 -20.81 9.80 20.51
C THR A 76 -19.84 9.71 21.67
N SER A 77 -19.07 8.61 21.77
CA SER A 77 -18.08 8.44 22.85
C SER A 77 -16.73 9.08 22.55
N GLY A 78 -16.48 9.45 21.29
CA GLY A 78 -15.17 9.95 20.86
C GLY A 78 -14.11 8.84 20.88
N THR A 79 -14.48 7.61 20.53
CA THR A 79 -13.59 6.45 20.52
C THR A 79 -13.43 5.92 19.10
N MET A 80 -12.20 5.57 18.73
CA MET A 80 -11.92 4.92 17.45
C MET A 80 -11.19 3.60 17.65
N CYS A 81 -11.48 2.65 16.77
CA CYS A 81 -10.81 1.35 16.69
C CYS A 81 -10.35 1.08 15.26
N LEU A 82 -9.20 0.43 15.11
CA LEU A 82 -8.67 -0.07 13.86
C LEU A 82 -8.55 -1.59 13.94
N TYR A 83 -9.16 -2.29 12.99
CA TYR A 83 -8.98 -3.71 12.80
C TYR A 83 -8.27 -3.98 11.47
N GLU A 84 -7.29 -4.86 11.49
CA GLU A 84 -6.65 -5.41 10.31
C GLU A 84 -7.31 -6.75 9.94
N TRP A 85 -7.51 -6.96 8.64
CA TRP A 85 -7.88 -8.27 8.11
C TRP A 85 -6.65 -9.15 7.94
N VAL A 86 -6.63 -10.30 8.61
CA VAL A 86 -5.55 -11.29 8.50
C VAL A 86 -5.98 -12.40 7.52
N PRO A 87 -5.45 -12.44 6.29
CA PRO A 87 -5.95 -13.38 5.27
C PRO A 87 -5.74 -14.85 5.64
N GLY A 88 -4.65 -15.16 6.34
CA GLY A 88 -4.29 -16.53 6.71
C GLY A 88 -5.27 -17.17 7.70
N THR A 89 -5.79 -16.39 8.65
CA THR A 89 -6.75 -16.87 9.67
C THR A 89 -8.19 -16.49 9.35
N ARG A 90 -8.41 -15.63 8.35
CA ARG A 90 -9.72 -15.05 7.99
C ARG A 90 -10.39 -14.35 9.17
N GLN A 91 -9.59 -13.65 9.97
CA GLN A 91 -10.06 -12.97 11.18
C GLN A 91 -9.68 -11.48 11.14
N LEU A 92 -10.49 -10.68 11.85
CA LEU A 92 -10.16 -9.30 12.16
C LEU A 92 -9.32 -9.25 13.43
N ARG A 93 -8.15 -8.62 13.36
CA ARG A 93 -7.26 -8.39 14.49
C ARG A 93 -7.36 -6.92 14.90
N LEU A 94 -7.66 -6.66 16.18
CA LEU A 94 -7.62 -5.29 16.72
C LEU A 94 -6.17 -4.79 16.73
N MET A 95 -5.91 -3.73 15.99
CA MET A 95 -4.59 -3.09 15.88
C MET A 95 -4.44 -1.94 16.86
N SER A 96 -5.48 -1.11 16.99
CA SER A 96 -5.49 0.01 17.92
C SER A 96 -6.90 0.36 18.35
N ALA A 97 -7.02 0.86 19.58
CA ALA A 97 -8.21 1.48 20.11
C ALA A 97 -7.78 2.68 20.94
N ARG A 98 -8.39 3.85 20.72
CA ARG A 98 -8.11 5.05 21.53
C ARG A 98 -9.32 5.96 21.62
N ASN A 99 -9.35 6.75 22.68
CA ASN A 99 -10.18 7.92 22.75
C ASN A 99 -9.50 9.08 21.98
N TYR A 100 -10.26 9.78 21.15
CA TYR A 100 -9.81 10.92 20.35
C TYR A 100 -10.50 12.24 20.77
N THR A 101 -11.20 12.27 21.92
CA THR A 101 -11.95 13.44 22.41
C THR A 101 -11.10 14.71 22.53
N PHE A 102 -9.79 14.55 22.75
CA PHE A 102 -8.86 15.67 22.88
C PHE A 102 -7.97 15.88 21.65
N ASP A 103 -7.97 14.95 20.68
CA ASP A 103 -7.07 14.98 19.52
C ASP A 103 -7.28 16.23 18.67
N LEU A 104 -8.54 16.68 18.57
CA LEU A 104 -8.94 17.85 17.81
C LEU A 104 -8.96 19.15 18.65
N LYS A 105 -8.61 19.08 19.93
CA LYS A 105 -8.61 20.24 20.83
C LYS A 105 -7.23 20.91 20.93
N LEU A 106 -6.22 20.34 20.28
CA LEU A 106 -4.89 20.94 20.24
C LEU A 106 -4.86 22.04 19.18
N ASP A 107 -4.61 23.28 19.61
CA ASP A 107 -4.40 24.42 18.70
C ASP A 107 -3.05 24.30 17.95
N GLU A 108 -2.07 23.68 18.61
CA GLU A 108 -0.77 23.34 18.04
C GLU A 108 -0.71 21.83 17.77
N TYR A 109 -1.02 21.45 16.54
CA TYR A 109 -0.85 20.07 16.08
C TYR A 109 0.64 19.68 16.06
N ASN A 110 0.93 18.38 16.07
CA ASN A 110 2.28 17.82 15.87
C ASN A 110 2.75 17.97 14.40
N THR A 111 2.69 19.18 13.87
CA THR A 111 3.09 19.54 12.52
C THR A 111 4.28 20.49 12.58
N THR A 112 5.19 20.34 11.62
CA THR A 112 6.25 21.32 11.41
C THR A 112 6.14 21.82 9.96
N PRO A 113 5.93 23.12 9.74
CA PRO A 113 5.77 24.19 10.74
C PRO A 113 4.46 24.11 11.54
N SER A 114 4.43 24.76 12.69
CA SER A 114 3.24 24.83 13.56
C SER A 114 2.09 25.61 12.90
N PRO A 115 0.83 25.39 13.32
CA PRO A 115 -0.32 26.15 12.79
C PRO A 115 -0.17 27.68 12.96
N GLY A 116 0.44 28.13 14.06
CA GLY A 116 0.74 29.55 14.29
C GLY A 116 1.76 30.11 13.31
N GLU A 117 2.81 29.34 13.00
CA GLU A 117 3.81 29.71 11.99
C GLU A 117 3.20 29.73 10.58
N ILE A 118 2.38 28.74 10.23
CA ILE A 118 1.61 28.76 8.98
C ILE A 118 0.74 30.01 8.90
N LYS A 119 0.02 30.36 9.96
CA LYS A 119 -0.79 31.59 10.01
C LYS A 119 0.06 32.84 9.74
N LYS A 120 1.24 32.93 10.35
CA LYS A 120 2.19 34.04 10.12
C LYS A 120 2.67 34.08 8.67
N LEU A 121 3.05 32.93 8.11
CA LEU A 121 3.48 32.79 6.72
C LEU A 121 2.37 33.23 5.76
N VAL A 122 1.15 32.75 5.95
CA VAL A 122 -0.02 33.11 5.14
C VAL A 122 -0.33 34.61 5.27
N SER A 123 -0.27 35.18 6.48
CA SER A 123 -0.53 36.62 6.69
C SER A 123 0.52 37.54 6.06
N THR A 124 1.75 37.06 5.92
CA THR A 124 2.88 37.81 5.33
C THR A 124 2.97 37.59 3.82
N SER A 125 2.42 36.48 3.32
CA SER A 125 2.48 36.12 1.91
C SER A 125 1.51 36.97 1.09
N ARG A 126 2.00 37.61 0.03
CA ARG A 126 1.13 38.15 -1.02
C ARG A 126 0.45 36.97 -1.70
N ARG A 127 -0.89 36.99 -1.78
CA ARG A 127 -1.63 36.00 -2.57
C ARG A 127 -1.06 36.04 -3.98
N LEU A 128 -0.62 34.89 -4.48
CA LEU A 128 -0.30 34.76 -5.90
C LEU A 128 -1.64 34.82 -6.62
N ASP A 129 -2.06 36.03 -7.00
CA ASP A 129 -3.08 36.19 -8.00
C ASP A 129 -2.53 35.51 -9.25
N GLY A 130 -3.24 34.51 -9.76
CA GLY A 130 -2.89 33.78 -10.96
C GLY A 130 -2.87 34.72 -12.16
N ALA A 131 -1.79 35.49 -12.31
CA ALA A 131 -1.45 36.19 -13.52
C ALA A 131 -0.79 35.18 -14.46
N ALA A 132 -1.62 34.66 -15.36
CA ALA A 132 -1.31 34.28 -16.73
C ALA A 132 -0.13 33.33 -16.98
N ASN A 133 -0.44 32.08 -17.32
CA ASN A 133 -0.06 31.61 -18.66
C ASN A 133 -1.10 30.62 -19.21
N ARG A 134 -1.78 31.06 -20.26
CA ARG A 134 -2.28 30.20 -21.33
C ARG A 134 -1.08 29.77 -22.19
#